data_AF-A0A2N9ZZP8-F1
#
_entry.id   AF-A0A2N9ZZP8-F1
#
_cell.length_a   1.000
_cell.length_b   1.000
_cell.length_c   1.000
_cell.angle_alpha   90.00
_cell.angle_beta   90.00
_cell.angle_gamma   90.00
#
_symmetry.space_group_name_H-M   'P 1'
#
loop_
_entity.id
_entity.type
_entity.pdbx_description
1 polymer ?
#
loop_
_entity_poly.entity_id
_entity_poly.type
_entity_poly.pdbx_seq_one_letter_code
_entity_poly.pdbx_strand_id
1 'polypeptide(L)' 'MKNKKHNQIIHVSDTHIIIRLHTNDTLNVPINELTFNPKVNDIVEVYQNQYFLLVAR' A
#
# COMPACT_ATOMS: atom_id res chain seq x y z
N MET A 1 1.85 16.59 -17.26
CA MET A 1 1.20 15.39 -16.70
C MET A 1 2.15 14.83 -15.64
N LYS A 2 1.81 14.96 -14.36
CA LYS A 2 2.73 14.61 -13.25
C LYS A 2 2.96 13.09 -13.28
N ASN A 3 4.23 12.66 -13.34
CA ASN A 3 4.65 11.26 -13.24
C ASN A 3 3.98 10.64 -12.00
N LYS A 4 2.90 9.89 -12.19
CA LYS A 4 2.20 9.23 -11.11
C LYS A 4 3.12 8.12 -10.60
N LYS A 5 3.80 8.41 -9.50
CA LYS A 5 4.57 7.45 -8.73
C LYS A 5 3.58 6.50 -8.08
N HIS A 6 3.33 5.37 -8.75
CA HIS A 6 2.39 4.36 -8.29
C HIS A 6 3.09 3.40 -7.34
N ASN A 7 2.48 3.14 -6.19
CA ASN A 7 2.86 2.03 -5.35
C ASN A 7 1.89 0.87 -5.64
N GLN A 8 2.38 -0.36 -5.54
CA GLN A 8 1.64 -1.54 -5.95
C GLN A 8 1.70 -2.63 -4.89
N ILE A 9 0.58 -3.25 -4.59
CA ILE A 9 0.57 -4.44 -3.75
C ILE A 9 1.17 -5.61 -4.53
N ILE A 10 2.26 -6.17 -4.01
CA ILE A 10 2.95 -7.31 -4.62
C ILE A 10 2.71 -8.63 -3.88
N HIS A 11 2.20 -8.57 -2.64
CA HIS A 11 1.86 -9.73 -1.85
C HIS A 11 0.73 -9.41 -0.87
N VAL A 12 -0.20 -10.34 -0.70
CA VAL A 12 -1.26 -10.32 0.31
C VAL A 12 -1.21 -11.64 1.07
N SER A 13 -1.17 -11.55 2.39
CA SER A 13 -1.27 -12.68 3.31
C SER A 13 -2.40 -12.44 4.31
N ASP A 14 -2.69 -13.43 5.15
CA ASP A 14 -3.74 -13.32 6.17
C ASP A 14 -3.43 -12.28 7.26
N THR A 15 -2.16 -11.87 7.42
CA THR A 15 -1.74 -10.96 8.50
C THR A 15 -1.24 -9.62 8.02
N HIS A 16 -0.73 -9.53 6.79
CA HIS A 16 -0.13 -8.33 6.24
C HIS A 16 -0.10 -8.31 4.72
N ILE A 17 0.12 -7.13 4.15
CA ILE A 17 0.42 -6.94 2.74
C ILE A 17 1.82 -6.39 2.55
N ILE A 18 2.39 -6.64 1.38
CA ILE A 18 3.64 -6.02 0.94
C ILE A 18 3.34 -5.10 -0.24
N ILE A 19 3.68 -3.83 -0.07
CA ILE A 19 3.55 -2.80 -1.08
C ILE A 19 4.94 -2.50 -1.64
N ARG A 20 5.11 -2.62 -2.96
CA ARG A 20 6.26 -2.07 -3.66
C ARG A 20 6.05 -0.58 -3.87
N LEU A 21 6.91 0.22 -3.27
CA LEU A 21 6.93 1.65 -3.47
C LEU A 21 7.54 1.99 -4.82
N HIS A 22 7.22 3.16 -5.34
CA HIS A 22 7.82 3.67 -6.58
C HIS A 22 9.36 3.82 -6.48
N THR A 23 9.95 3.83 -5.28
CA THR A 23 11.40 3.84 -5.05
C THR A 23 12.05 2.47 -5.24
N ASN A 24 11.25 1.42 -5.52
CA ASN A 24 11.59 0.00 -5.43
C ASN A 24 11.75 -0.54 -4.01
N ASP A 25 11.59 0.29 -2.97
CA ASP A 25 11.51 -0.20 -1.60
C ASP A 25 10.21 -0.97 -1.36
N THR A 26 10.21 -1.80 -0.33
CA THR A 26 9.02 -2.54 0.10
C THR A 26 8.53 -2.04 1.44
N LEU A 27 7.22 -1.82 1.56
CA LEU A 27 6.55 -1.51 2.80
C LEU A 27 5.71 -2.71 3.24
N ASN A 28 5.88 -3.14 4.48
CA ASN A 28 5.02 -4.13 5.12
C ASN A 28 3.93 -3.38 5.89
N VAL A 29 2.66 -3.64 5.55
CA VAL A 29 1.51 -3.04 6.21
C VAL A 29 0.64 -4.16 6.80
N PRO A 30 0.41 -4.15 8.12
CA PRO A 30 -0.51 -5.08 8.76
C PRO A 30 -1.92 -4.98 8.16
N ILE A 31 -2.59 -6.12 7.95
CA ILE A 31 -3.90 -6.15 7.28
C ILE A 31 -4.99 -5.46 8.11
N ASN A 32 -4.83 -5.41 9.44
CA ASN A 32 -5.74 -4.76 10.37
C ASN A 32 -5.70 -3.22 10.29
N GLU A 33 -4.68 -2.64 9.65
CA GLU A 33 -4.61 -1.21 9.35
C GLU A 33 -5.35 -0.85 8.06
N LEU A 34 -5.76 -1.84 7.26
CA LEU A 34 -6.45 -1.63 6.00
C LEU A 34 -7.96 -1.51 6.23
N THR A 35 -8.55 -0.52 5.58
CA THR A 35 -10.01 -0.29 5.56
C THR A 35 -10.69 -0.93 4.36
N PHE A 36 -9.96 -1.72 3.57
CA PHE A 36 -10.40 -2.35 2.34
C PHE A 36 -9.82 -3.77 2.22
N ASN A 37 -10.35 -4.55 1.28
CA ASN A 37 -9.84 -5.88 1.00
C ASN A 37 -8.75 -5.81 -0.09
N PRO A 38 -7.45 -5.93 0.25
CA PRO A 38 -6.36 -5.75 -0.70
C PRO A 38 -6.25 -6.90 -1.69
N LYS A 39 -5.80 -6.61 -2.91
CA LYS A 39 -5.44 -7.61 -3.92
C LYS A 39 -4.06 -7.34 -4.50
N VAL A 40 -3.40 -8.41 -4.92
CA VAL A 40 -2.15 -8.30 -5.68
C VAL A 40 -2.41 -7.51 -6.96
N ASN A 41 -1.50 -6.59 -7.27
CA ASN A 41 -1.56 -5.60 -8.36
C ASN A 41 -2.49 -4.40 -8.13
N ASP A 42 -3.13 -4.27 -6.97
CA ASP A 42 -3.80 -3.02 -6.63
C ASP A 42 -2.79 -1.87 -6.56
N ILE A 43 -3.13 -0.76 -7.20
CA ILE A 43 -2.39 0.48 -7.11
C ILE A 43 -2.89 1.22 -5.87
N VAL A 44 -1.98 1.55 -4.97
CA VAL A 44 -2.28 2.18 -3.69
C VAL A 44 -1.49 3.46 -3.49
N GLU A 45 -2.09 4.42 -2.80
CA GLU A 45 -1.41 5.61 -2.32
C GLU A 45 -0.99 5.39 -0.86
N VAL A 46 0.28 5.68 -0.56
CA VAL A 46 0.85 5.51 0.78
C VAL A 46 1.09 6.89 1.36
N TYR A 47 0.32 7.23 2.40
CA TYR A 47 0.46 8.49 3.14
C TYR A 47 1.28 8.24 4.40
N GLN A 48 2.51 8.71 4.45
CA GLN A 48 3.28 8.76 5.70
C GLN A 48 2.81 9.96 6.52
N ASN A 49 1.82 9.73 7.38
CA ASN A 49 1.52 10.67 8.45
C ASN A 49 1.88 10.02 9.78
N GLN A 50 2.29 10.81 10.77
CA GLN A 50 2.91 10.31 12.00
C GLN A 50 2.01 9.40 12.87
N TYR A 51 0.76 9.11 12.47
CA TYR A 51 -0.15 8.31 13.28
C TYR A 51 -1.04 7.26 12.60
N PHE A 52 -1.56 7.35 11.37
CA PHE A 52 -2.39 6.25 10.81
C PHE A 52 -2.46 6.27 9.28
N LEU A 53 -2.28 5.10 8.64
CA LEU A 53 -2.48 4.88 7.20
C LEU A 53 -3.97 4.74 6.89
N LEU A 54 -4.51 5.63 6.05
CA LEU A 54 -5.85 5.50 5.47
C LEU A 54 -5.72 5.55 3.95
N VAL A 55 -6.18 4.49 3.27
CA VAL A 55 -6.28 4.42 1.81
C VAL A 55 -7.73 4.64 1.41
N ALA A 56 -7.99 5.63 0.57
CA ALA A 56 -9.29 5.85 -0.06
C ALA A 56 -9.14 5.78 -1.60
N ARG A 57 -10.23 5.31 -2.21
CA ARG A 57 -10.41 4.81 -3.58
C ARG A 57 -9.95 5.73 -4.72
#